data_AF-A0A8T5QHQ0-F1
#
_entry.id   AF-A0A8T5QHQ0-F1
#
_cell.length_a   1.000
_cell.length_b   1.000
_cell.length_c   1.000
_cell.angle_alpha   90.00
_cell.angle_beta   90.00
_cell.angle_gamma   90.00
#
_symmetry.space_group_name_H-M   'P 1'
#
loop_
_entity.id
_entity.type
_entity.pdbx_description
1 polymer ?
#
loop_
_entity_poly.entity_id
_entity_poly.type
_entity_poly.pdbx_seq_one_letter_code
_entity_poly.pdbx_strand_id
1 'polypeptide(L)' 'MASAEKPNLALKECHICGSEIEEKADYCPECGADFTSDFKYNY' A
#
# COMPACT_ATOMS: atom_id res chain seq x y z
N MET A 1 10.57 20.68 -19.02
CA MET A 1 10.29 19.23 -19.07
C MET A 1 10.07 18.80 -17.63
N ALA A 2 8.88 18.30 -17.31
CA ALA A 2 8.40 18.17 -15.94
C ALA A 2 9.37 17.33 -15.09
N SER A 3 9.84 17.98 -14.03
CA SER A 3 10.64 17.37 -12.97
C SER A 3 9.76 16.34 -12.28
N ALA A 4 10.02 15.06 -12.52
CA ALA A 4 9.44 13.98 -11.73
C ALA A 4 10.10 14.01 -10.35
N GLU A 5 9.54 14.88 -9.52
CA GLU A 5 9.70 14.95 -8.07
C GLU A 5 9.72 13.55 -7.48
N LYS A 6 10.92 13.16 -7.03
CA LYS A 6 11.22 11.89 -6.38
C LYS A 6 10.28 11.73 -5.20
N PRO A 7 9.30 10.82 -5.24
CA PRO A 7 8.46 10.66 -4.09
C PRO A 7 9.25 9.76 -3.13
N ASN A 8 9.54 10.30 -1.96
CA ASN A 8 10.06 9.54 -0.82
C ASN A 8 8.92 8.62 -0.38
N LEU A 9 8.74 7.51 -1.12
CA LEU A 9 7.80 6.46 -0.82
C LEU A 9 8.32 5.78 0.44
N ALA A 10 7.74 6.13 1.58
CA ALA A 10 7.75 5.22 2.71
C ALA A 10 7.13 3.91 2.21
N LEU A 11 7.94 2.86 2.12
CA LEU A 11 7.54 1.52 1.70
C LEU A 11 7.44 0.67 2.97
N LYS A 12 6.30 -0.02 3.14
CA LYS A 12 6.07 -1.04 4.15
C LYS A 12 6.21 -2.43 3.52
N GLU A 13 6.70 -3.39 4.29
CA GLU A 13 6.72 -4.78 3.86
C GLU A 13 5.34 -5.42 4.10
N CYS A 14 4.84 -6.15 3.11
CA CYS A 14 3.65 -6.95 3.26
C CYS A 14 3.89 -8.11 4.22
N HIS A 15 3.22 -8.12 5.36
CA HIS A 15 3.29 -9.26 6.28
C HIS A 15 2.65 -10.56 5.74
N ILE A 16 2.01 -10.53 4.56
CA ILE A 16 1.40 -11.70 3.91
C ILE A 16 2.34 -12.36 2.90
N CYS A 17 2.96 -11.56 2.01
CA CYS A 17 3.81 -12.08 0.94
C CYS A 17 5.28 -11.65 1.02
N GLY A 18 5.61 -10.63 1.82
CA GLY A 18 6.94 -10.05 1.94
C GLY A 18 7.29 -9.01 0.87
N SER A 19 6.35 -8.64 -0.01
CA SER A 19 6.61 -7.59 -1.02
C SER A 19 6.70 -6.20 -0.41
N GLU A 20 7.52 -5.33 -1.01
CA GLU A 20 7.59 -3.91 -0.67
C GLU A 20 6.40 -3.16 -1.28
N ILE A 21 5.66 -2.43 -0.44
CA ILE A 21 4.40 -1.79 -0.82
C ILE A 21 4.42 -0.38 -0.27
N GLU A 22 3.82 0.57 -0.98
CA GLU A 22 3.67 1.92 -0.46
C GLU A 22 2.94 1.92 0.90
N GLU A 23 3.44 2.70 1.84
CA GLU A 23 2.86 2.81 3.19
C GLU A 23 1.38 3.22 3.12
N LYS A 24 1.06 4.06 2.13
CA LYS A 24 -0.28 4.56 1.80
C LYS A 24 -1.13 3.61 0.98
N ALA A 25 -0.60 2.46 0.56
CA ALA A 25 -1.36 1.50 -0.22
C ALA A 25 -2.47 0.88 0.63
N ASP A 26 -3.67 0.94 0.08
CA ASP A 26 -4.88 0.34 0.60
C ASP A 26 -4.84 -1.19 0.51
N TYR A 27 -4.21 -1.74 -0.52
CA TYR A 27 -4.06 -3.17 -0.72
C TYR A 27 -2.71 -3.50 -1.36
N CYS A 28 -2.32 -4.77 -1.24
CA CYS A 28 -1.11 -5.29 -1.86
C CYS A 28 -1.34 -5.59 -3.33
N PRO A 29 -0.61 -4.95 -4.27
CA PRO A 29 -0.75 -5.26 -5.70
C PRO A 29 -0.17 -6.64 -6.07
N GLU A 30 0.70 -7.20 -5.22
CA GLU A 30 1.37 -8.47 -5.49
C GLU A 30 0.53 -9.67 -5.07
N CYS A 31 -0.09 -9.63 -3.88
CA CYS A 31 -0.87 -10.73 -3.34
C CYS A 31 -2.37 -10.44 -3.13
N GLY A 32 -2.78 -9.16 -3.16
CA GLY A 32 -4.16 -8.75 -2.91
C GLY A 32 -4.54 -8.59 -1.43
N ALA A 33 -3.58 -8.59 -0.50
CA ALA A 33 -3.84 -8.35 0.91
C ALA A 33 -4.37 -6.93 1.16
N ASP A 34 -5.50 -6.80 1.85
CA ASP A 34 -6.08 -5.51 2.20
C ASP A 34 -5.43 -4.95 3.47
N PHE A 35 -4.95 -3.72 3.42
CA PHE A 35 -4.35 -2.97 4.53
C PHE A 35 -5.26 -1.84 5.02
N THR A 36 -6.45 -1.66 4.43
CA THR A 36 -7.47 -0.67 4.85
C THR A 36 -8.34 -1.21 5.96
N SER A 37 -7.72 -1.66 7.06
CA SER A 37 -8.46 -2.10 8.22
C SER A 37 -8.99 -0.92 9.05
N ASP A 38 -9.98 -0.19 8.52
CA ASP A 38 -10.86 0.66 9.34
C ASP A 38 -12.29 0.69 8.77
N PHE A 39 -13.14 -0.17 9.38
CA PHE A 39 -14.61 -0.16 9.44
C PHE A 39 -15.41 0.34 8.24
N LYS A 40 -16.28 -0.49 7.65
CA LYS A 40 -17.75 -0.23 7.43
C LYS A 40 -18.38 -1.31 6.55
N TYR A 41 -18.78 -2.46 7.11
CA TYR A 41 -19.92 -3.18 6.56
C TYR A 41 -20.79 -3.71 7.69
N ASN A 42 -21.73 -2.84 8.09
CA ASN A 42 -22.93 -3.21 8.81
C ASN A 42 -24.09 -2.78 7.90
N TYR A 43 -24.67 -3.74 7.19
CA TYR A 43 -25.94 -3.59 6.48
C TYR A 43 -26.78 -4.84 6.74
#